data_AF-A0AAD7JL63-F1
#
_entry.id   AF-A0AAD7JL63-F1
#
_cell.length_a   1.000
_cell.length_b   1.000
_cell.length_c   1.000
_cell.angle_alpha   90.00
_cell.angle_beta   90.00
_cell.angle_gamma   90.00
#
_symmetry.space_group_name_H-M   'P 1'
#
loop_
_entity.id
_entity.type
_entity.pdbx_description
1 polymer ?
#
loop_
_entity_poly.entity_id
_entity_poly.type
_entity_poly.pdbx_seq_one_letter_code
_entity_poly.pdbx_strand_id
1 'polypeptide(L)'
;MRDANRKKVLEAPSRAIFWKEIKRLPVDPKPAEVLPPQFDSAQHKINKILSTLIPDQTEDTIPEGFFAHAWTENDVGRLKNHICNHSLDSTPGEDEASWGNWLMIN
;
A
#
# COMPACT_ATOMS: atom_id res chain seq x y z
N MET A 1 -8.06 -9.25 -29.70
CA MET A 1 -6.65 -9.64 -29.45
C MET A 1 -6.14 -9.27 -28.04
N ARG A 2 -6.52 -8.13 -27.44
CA ARG A 2 -6.04 -7.73 -26.09
C ARG A 2 -6.53 -8.66 -24.96
N ASP A 3 -7.77 -9.14 -25.05
CA ASP A 3 -8.39 -9.92 -23.97
C ASP A 3 -7.82 -11.34 -23.84
N ALA A 4 -7.44 -11.96 -24.96
CA ALA A 4 -6.85 -13.30 -24.97
C ALA A 4 -5.47 -13.35 -24.29
N ASN A 5 -4.68 -12.28 -24.40
CA ASN A 5 -3.38 -12.21 -23.76
C ASN A 5 -3.50 -11.85 -22.26
N ARG A 6 -4.49 -11.02 -21.90
CA ARG A 6 -4.79 -10.71 -20.49
C ARG A 6 -5.24 -11.95 -19.72
N LYS A 7 -6.04 -12.82 -20.36
CA LYS A 7 -6.49 -14.09 -19.77
C LYS A 7 -5.31 -15.02 -19.43
N LYS A 8 -4.32 -15.13 -20.33
CA LYS A 8 -3.10 -15.96 -20.10
C LYS A 8 -2.23 -15.48 -18.93
N VAL A 9 -2.20 -14.17 -18.67
CA VAL A 9 -1.50 -13.61 -17.52
C VAL A 9 -2.23 -13.98 -16.22
N LEU A 10 -3.55 -13.86 -16.20
CA LEU A 10 -4.36 -14.16 -15.01
C LEU A 10 -4.43 -15.66 -14.69
N GLU A 11 -4.29 -16.51 -15.70
CA GLU A 11 -4.31 -17.98 -15.57
C GLU A 11 -2.90 -18.58 -15.38
N ALA A 12 -1.88 -17.75 -15.10
CA ALA A 12 -0.51 -18.23 -14.98
C ALA A 12 -0.32 -19.13 -13.73
N PRO A 13 0.14 -20.39 -13.89
CA PRO A 13 0.21 -21.36 -12.79
C PRO A 13 1.42 -21.14 -11.86
N SER A 14 2.27 -20.17 -12.14
CA SER A 14 3.38 -19.80 -11.26
C SER A 14 3.82 -18.36 -11.49
N ARG A 15 4.44 -17.77 -10.47
CA ARG A 15 5.00 -16.42 -10.51
C ARG A 15 6.01 -16.24 -11.67
N ALA A 16 6.81 -17.26 -11.97
CA ALA A 16 7.77 -17.21 -13.09
C ALA A 16 7.08 -17.13 -14.45
N ILE A 17 5.98 -17.88 -14.63
CA ILE A 17 5.19 -17.87 -15.87
C ILE A 17 4.38 -16.56 -15.97
N PHE A 18 3.84 -16.06 -14.87
CA PHE A 18 3.16 -14.76 -14.81
C PHE A 18 4.04 -13.64 -15.34
N TRP A 19 5.26 -13.50 -14.83
CA TRP A 19 6.19 -12.46 -15.28
C TRP A 19 6.65 -12.65 -16.73
N LYS A 20 6.72 -13.90 -17.21
CA LYS A 20 7.02 -14.20 -18.61
C LYS A 20 5.90 -13.74 -19.54
N GLU A 21 4.64 -13.93 -19.16
CA GLU A 21 3.48 -13.50 -19.94
C GLU A 21 3.26 -11.98 -19.85
N ILE A 22 3.46 -11.35 -18.69
CA ILE A 22 3.45 -9.89 -18.53
C ILE A 22 4.45 -9.21 -19.48
N LYS A 23 5.67 -9.73 -19.58
CA LYS A 23 6.71 -9.19 -20.47
C LYS A 23 6.42 -9.39 -21.97
N ARG A 24 5.50 -10.30 -22.31
CA ARG A 24 5.04 -10.54 -23.69
C ARG A 24 3.88 -9.64 -24.09
N LEU A 25 3.23 -8.98 -23.13
CA LEU A 25 2.21 -7.99 -23.45
C LEU A 25 2.87 -6.81 -24.17
N PRO A 26 2.26 -6.30 -25.26
CA PRO A 26 2.66 -5.05 -25.88
C PRO A 26 2.17 -3.90 -24.99
N VAL A 27 2.68 -3.84 -23.77
CA VAL A 27 2.64 -2.65 -22.94
C VAL A 27 4.08 -2.24 -22.86
N ASP A 28 4.49 -1.37 -23.76
CA ASP A 28 5.56 -0.44 -23.45
C ASP A 28 4.99 0.47 -22.35
N PRO A 29 5.37 0.37 -21.06
CA PRO A 29 5.61 1.60 -20.36
C PRO A 29 6.91 2.10 -20.99
N LYS A 30 6.85 2.70 -22.19
CA LYS A 30 7.91 3.60 -22.56
C LYS A 30 7.95 4.57 -21.38
N PRO A 31 9.03 4.63 -20.58
CA PRO A 31 9.17 5.74 -19.65
C PRO A 31 8.94 6.96 -20.53
N ALA A 32 7.96 7.79 -20.18
CA ALA A 32 7.56 8.89 -21.04
C ALA A 32 8.84 9.66 -21.40
N GLU A 33 9.29 9.55 -22.65
CA GLU A 33 10.54 10.16 -23.10
C GLU A 33 10.47 11.69 -22.95
N VAL A 34 9.24 12.18 -22.84
CA VAL A 34 8.87 13.57 -22.67
C VAL A 34 8.21 13.74 -21.31
N LEU A 35 8.85 14.55 -20.47
CA LEU A 35 8.26 15.04 -19.23
C LEU A 35 7.03 15.91 -19.55
N PRO A 36 6.00 15.94 -18.69
CA PRO A 36 4.81 16.74 -18.95
C PRO A 36 5.19 18.21 -19.19
N PRO A 37 4.47 18.96 -20.05
CA PRO A 37 4.81 20.36 -20.37
C PRO A 37 4.93 21.28 -19.16
N GLN A 38 4.26 20.93 -18.07
CA GLN A 38 4.25 21.65 -16.79
C GLN A 38 5.43 21.25 -15.87
N PHE A 39 6.24 20.27 -16.26
CA PHE A 39 7.38 19.83 -15.47
C PHE A 39 8.51 20.84 -15.57
N ASP A 40 8.75 21.55 -14.48
CA ASP A 40 9.92 22.39 -14.30
C ASP A 40 10.98 21.63 -13.49
N SER A 41 12.13 21.39 -14.11
CA SER A 41 13.25 20.70 -13.48
C SER A 41 13.85 21.46 -12.28
N ALA A 42 13.80 22.80 -12.29
CA ALA A 42 14.26 23.62 -11.18
C ALA A 42 13.29 23.50 -10.01
N GLN A 43 12.00 23.68 -10.27
CA GLN A 43 10.95 23.48 -9.27
C GLN A 43 10.98 22.05 -8.70
N HIS A 44 11.19 21.03 -9.53
CA HIS A 44 11.27 19.64 -9.08
C HIS A 44 12.45 19.42 -8.11
N LYS A 45 13.62 19.99 -8.40
CA LYS A 45 14.79 19.93 -7.48
C LYS A 45 14.49 20.63 -6.16
N ILE A 46 13.87 21.81 -6.21
CA ILE A 46 13.46 22.54 -5.01
C ILE A 46 12.47 21.70 -4.20
N ASN A 47 11.43 21.17 -4.83
CA ASN A 47 10.43 20.33 -4.17
C ASN A 47 11.07 19.09 -3.53
N LYS A 48 12.07 18.49 -4.17
CA LYS A 48 12.82 17.37 -3.59
C LYS A 48 13.57 17.76 -2.33
N ILE A 49 14.24 18.91 -2.32
CA ILE A 49 14.91 19.43 -1.10
C ILE A 49 13.88 19.77 -0.03
N LEU A 50 12.76 20.39 -0.40
CA LEU A 50 11.70 20.71 0.57
C LEU A 50 11.04 19.45 1.14
N SER A 51 10.90 18.38 0.36
CA SER A 51 10.33 17.13 0.85
C SER A 51 11.16 16.48 1.95
N THR A 52 12.49 16.74 2.01
CA THR A 52 13.31 16.24 3.12
C THR A 52 13.08 17.02 4.42
N LEU A 53 12.38 18.16 4.36
CA LEU A 53 11.98 18.93 5.53
C LEU A 53 10.62 18.52 6.08
N ILE A 54 9.89 17.65 5.36
CA ILE A 54 8.65 17.08 5.86
C ILE A 54 9.04 16.04 6.90
N PRO A 55 8.58 16.16 8.16
CA PRO A 55 8.88 15.16 9.18
C PRO A 55 8.20 13.83 8.83
N ASP A 56 8.86 12.72 9.15
CA ASP A 56 8.32 11.37 8.92
C ASP A 56 6.99 11.13 9.65
N GLN A 57 6.79 11.86 10.76
CA GLN A 57 5.56 11.88 11.53
C GLN A 57 5.21 13.31 11.89
N THR A 58 3.99 13.72 11.55
CA THR A 58 3.38 14.94 12.10
C THR A 58 2.63 14.53 13.36
N GLU A 59 3.27 14.58 14.52
CA GLU A 59 2.56 14.46 15.78
C GLU A 59 1.77 15.74 16.02
N ASP A 60 0.47 15.59 16.27
CA ASP A 60 -0.36 16.73 16.62
C ASP A 60 -0.07 17.19 18.04
N THR A 61 0.57 18.35 18.19
CA THR A 61 0.85 18.93 19.51
C THR A 61 -0.29 19.82 20.02
N ILE A 62 -1.34 20.05 19.24
CA ILE A 62 -2.46 20.87 19.71
C ILE A 62 -3.31 20.08 20.72
N PRO A 63 -3.75 20.72 21.83
CA PRO A 63 -4.52 20.05 22.87
C PRO A 63 -5.82 19.43 22.38
N GLU A 64 -6.38 19.95 21.30
CA GLU A 64 -7.63 19.45 20.71
C GLU A 64 -7.46 18.18 19.86
N GLY A 65 -6.25 17.84 19.42
CA GLY A 65 -5.91 16.58 18.73
C GLY A 65 -6.73 16.31 17.46
N PHE A 66 -6.56 17.14 16.43
CA PHE A 66 -7.29 17.00 15.16
C PHE A 66 -6.58 16.09 14.13
N PHE A 67 -5.29 15.81 14.29
CA PHE A 67 -4.50 14.91 13.44
C PHE A 67 -4.15 13.58 14.15
N ALA A 68 -3.47 12.68 13.43
CA ALA A 68 -3.07 11.37 13.92
C ALA A 68 -2.19 11.49 15.18
N HIS A 69 -2.52 10.71 16.21
CA HIS A 69 -1.73 10.59 17.43
C HIS A 69 -0.90 9.30 17.44
N ALA A 70 0.17 9.28 18.24
CA ALA A 70 0.95 8.06 18.47
C ALA A 70 0.06 6.97 19.07
N TRP A 71 0.21 5.73 18.60
CA TRP A 71 -0.54 4.60 19.14
C TRP A 71 -0.09 4.30 20.56
N THR A 72 -1.02 4.35 21.51
CA THR A 72 -0.74 3.94 22.89
C THR A 72 -1.06 2.46 23.08
N GLU A 73 -0.50 1.85 24.13
CA GLU A 73 -0.87 0.48 24.53
C GLU A 73 -2.38 0.33 24.76
N ASN A 74 -3.02 1.40 25.25
CA ASN A 74 -4.46 1.42 25.46
C ASN A 74 -5.24 1.37 24.14
N ASP A 75 -4.75 2.05 23.09
CA ASP A 75 -5.36 1.99 21.76
C ASP A 75 -5.23 0.60 21.15
N VAL A 76 -4.07 -0.05 21.33
CA VAL A 76 -3.87 -1.45 20.95
C VAL A 76 -4.84 -2.37 21.70
N GLY A 77 -5.02 -2.15 23.00
CA GLY A 77 -5.98 -2.91 23.81
C GLY A 77 -7.43 -2.73 23.33
N ARG A 78 -7.83 -1.49 23.02
CA ARG A 78 -9.16 -1.17 22.46
C ARG A 78 -9.37 -1.82 21.11
N LEU A 79 -8.37 -1.78 20.23
CA LEU A 79 -8.43 -2.44 18.94
C LEU A 79 -8.57 -3.95 19.09
N LYS A 80 -7.75 -4.59 19.93
CA LYS A 80 -7.85 -6.03 20.21
C LYS A 80 -9.25 -6.41 20.68
N ASN A 81 -9.81 -5.65 21.63
CA ASN A 81 -11.18 -5.88 22.11
C ASN A 81 -12.23 -5.71 21.00
N HIS A 82 -12.10 -4.70 20.15
CA HIS A 82 -13.01 -4.49 19.03
C HIS A 82 -12.97 -5.68 18.04
N ILE A 83 -11.78 -6.15 17.69
CA ILE A 83 -11.60 -7.30 16.79
C ILE A 83 -12.18 -8.57 17.43
N CYS A 84 -11.92 -8.81 18.72
CA CYS A 84 -12.51 -9.93 19.46
C CYS A 84 -14.05 -9.91 19.42
N ASN A 85 -14.66 -8.73 19.55
CA ASN A 85 -16.11 -8.62 19.65
C ASN A 85 -16.83 -8.64 18.30
N HIS A 86 -16.16 -8.26 17.21
CA HIS A 86 -16.84 -8.00 15.93
C HIS A 86 -16.23 -8.67 14.71
N SER A 87 -14.99 -9.17 14.80
CA SER A 87 -14.22 -9.54 13.59
C SER A 87 -13.55 -10.91 13.67
N LEU A 88 -13.72 -11.69 14.74
CA LEU A 88 -13.14 -13.04 14.84
C LEU A 88 -13.58 -13.97 13.70
N ASP A 89 -14.85 -13.88 13.30
CA ASP A 89 -15.42 -14.70 12.21
C ASP A 89 -15.28 -14.04 10.83
N SER A 90 -14.50 -12.96 10.72
CA SER A 90 -14.24 -12.33 9.42
C SER A 90 -13.46 -13.27 8.51
N THR A 91 -13.71 -13.17 7.21
CA THR A 91 -13.00 -13.95 6.21
C THR A 91 -11.48 -13.69 6.33
N PRO A 92 -10.64 -14.74 6.27
CA PRO A 92 -9.18 -14.60 6.33
C PRO A 92 -8.63 -13.62 5.28
N GLY A 93 -7.49 -13.01 5.59
CA GLY A 93 -6.75 -12.15 4.67
C GLY A 93 -6.18 -12.90 3.46
N GLU A 94 -5.53 -12.15 2.56
CA GLU A 94 -4.83 -12.72 1.39
C GLU A 94 -3.69 -13.67 1.79
N ASP A 95 -3.16 -13.50 3.01
CA ASP A 95 -2.18 -14.38 3.64
C ASP A 95 -2.79 -15.62 4.31
N GLU A 96 -4.09 -15.86 4.10
CA GLU A 96 -4.89 -16.93 4.73
C GLU A 96 -4.92 -16.86 6.27
N ALA A 97 -4.45 -15.77 6.87
CA ALA A 97 -4.44 -15.61 8.30
C ALA A 97 -5.79 -15.08 8.79
N SER A 98 -6.31 -15.70 9.85
CA SER A 98 -7.48 -15.23 10.58
C SER A 98 -7.06 -14.48 11.85
N TRP A 99 -7.92 -13.58 12.33
CA TRP A 99 -7.68 -12.84 13.57
C TRP A 99 -7.51 -13.75 14.79
N GLY A 100 -8.20 -14.90 14.80
CA GLY A 100 -8.05 -15.90 15.85
C GLY A 100 -6.62 -16.43 16.00
N ASN A 101 -5.87 -16.56 14.90
CA ASN A 101 -4.48 -17.00 14.95
C ASN A 101 -3.54 -15.89 15.47
N TRP A 102 -3.79 -14.64 15.08
CA TRP A 102 -2.96 -13.50 15.48
C TRP A 102 -3.18 -13.05 16.93
N LEU A 103 -4.39 -13.21 17.47
CA LEU A 103 -4.70 -12.81 18.84
C LEU A 103 -4.23 -13.81 19.90
N MET A 104 -3.86 -15.03 19.50
CA MET A 104 -3.41 -16.11 20.40
C MET A 104 -1.88 -16.20 20.54
N ILE A 105 -1.13 -15.40 19.77
CA ILE A 105 0.33 -15.32 19.86
C ILE A 105 0.66 -14.21 20.87
N ASN A 106 1.07 -14.63 22.08
CA ASN A 106 1.65 -13.76 23.11
C ASN A 106 3.10 -13.40 22.77
#